data_AF-A0A359M6X4-F1
#
_entry.id   AF-A0A359M6X4-F1
#
_cell.length_a   1.000
_cell.length_b   1.000
_cell.length_c   1.000
_cell.angle_alpha   90.00
_cell.angle_beta   90.00
_cell.angle_gamma   90.00
#
_symmetry.space_group_name_H-M   'P 1'
#
loop_
_entity.id
_entity.type
_entity.pdbx_description
1 polymer ?
#
loop_
_entity_poly.entity_id
_entity_poly.type
_entity_poly.pdbx_seq_one_letter_code
_entity_poly.pdbx_strand_id
1 'polypeptide(L)' 'MLTFLKLYGVSFVIFFAIDLLWLGIIAKKIYQNQIGHLLKTDVNWVAAIIFYLLFIGGLVIFVLMPA' A
#
# COMPACT_ATOMS: atom_id res chain seq x y z
N MET A 1 -21.90 -7.39 2.63
CA MET A 1 -20.87 -8.19 1.94
C MET A 1 -20.49 -7.62 0.57
N LEU A 2 -21.44 -7.44 -0.37
CA LEU A 2 -21.12 -6.93 -1.72
C LEU A 2 -20.51 -5.51 -1.72
N THR A 3 -21.01 -4.61 -0.87
CA THR A 3 -20.44 -3.25 -0.70
C THR A 3 -19.00 -3.29 -0.19
N PHE A 4 -18.70 -4.17 0.76
CA PHE A 4 -17.34 -4.37 1.27
C PHE A 4 -16.38 -4.79 0.16
N LEU A 5 -16.74 -5.81 -0.63
CA LEU A 5 -15.89 -6.27 -1.74
C LEU A 5 -15.67 -5.18 -2.79
N LYS A 6 -16.69 -4.39 -3.12
CA LYS A 6 -16.57 -3.26 -4.05
C LYS A 6 -15.61 -2.20 -3.52
N LEU A 7 -15.80 -1.76 -2.28
CA LEU A 7 -14.93 -0.75 -1.66
C LEU A 7 -13.51 -1.27 -1.54
N TYR A 8 -13.32 -2.51 -1.09
CA TYR A 8 -12.01 -3.15 -1.01
C TYR A 8 -11.30 -3.17 -2.37
N GLY A 9 -11.96 -3.61 -3.42
CA GLY A 9 -11.37 -3.67 -4.76
C GLY A 9 -10.99 -2.28 -5.30
N VAL A 10 -11.88 -1.30 -5.18
CA VAL A 10 -11.64 0.08 -5.65
C VAL A 10 -10.51 0.73 -4.84
N SER A 11 -10.56 0.63 -3.50
CA SER A 11 -9.52 1.15 -2.62
C SER A 11 -8.17 0.51 -2.88
N PHE A 12 -8.13 -0.81 -3.12
CA PHE A 12 -6.90 -1.50 -3.48
C PHE A 12 -6.27 -0.91 -4.74
N VAL A 13 -7.03 -0.76 -5.82
CA VAL A 13 -6.52 -0.22 -7.09
C VAL A 13 -6.03 1.22 -6.95
N ILE A 14 -6.83 2.09 -6.32
CA ILE A 14 -6.49 3.50 -6.16
C ILE A 14 -5.27 3.67 -5.26
N PHE A 15 -5.27 3.02 -4.09
CA PHE A 15 -4.16 3.11 -3.15
C PHE A 15 -2.87 2.57 -3.76
N PHE A 16 -2.95 1.41 -4.43
CA PHE A 16 -1.78 0.81 -5.08
C PHE A 16 -1.21 1.71 -6.18
N ALA A 17 -2.06 2.36 -7.00
CA ALA A 17 -1.61 3.29 -8.03
C ALA A 17 -0.90 4.52 -7.45
N ILE A 18 -1.48 5.12 -6.40
CA ILE A 18 -0.89 6.29 -5.71
C ILE A 18 0.44 5.89 -5.04
N ASP A 19 0.46 4.74 -4.38
CA ASP A 19 1.64 4.28 -3.63
C ASP A 19 2.79 3.89 -4.57
N LEU A 20 2.51 3.24 -5.71
CA LEU A 20 3.51 2.97 -6.74
C LEU A 20 4.09 4.27 -7.34
N LEU A 21 3.26 5.28 -7.58
CA LEU A 21 3.73 6.59 -8.04
C LEU A 21 4.65 7.23 -6.99
N TRP A 22 4.26 7.15 -5.71
CA TRP A 22 5.05 7.67 -4.61
C TRP A 22 6.39 6.95 -4.48
N LEU A 23 6.40 5.62 -4.33
CA LEU A 23 7.60 4.81 -4.13
C LEU A 23 8.51 4.82 -5.36
N GLY A 24 7.95 4.75 -6.56
CA GLY A 24 8.69 4.63 -7.82
C GLY A 24 9.32 5.95 -8.28
N ILE A 25 8.64 7.07 -8.09
CA ILE A 25 9.02 8.36 -8.69
C ILE A 25 9.37 9.38 -7.61
N ILE A 26 8.46 9.66 -6.69
CA ILE A 26 8.57 10.81 -5.78
C ILE A 26 9.57 10.54 -4.66
N ALA A 27 9.37 9.44 -3.93
CA ALA A 27 10.12 9.11 -2.73
C ALA A 27 11.41 8.34 -3.02
N LYS A 28 11.60 7.80 -4.23
CA LYS A 28 12.78 6.99 -4.59
C LYS A 28 14.10 7.66 -4.22
N LYS A 29 14.27 8.94 -4.59
CA LYS A 29 15.50 9.69 -4.29
C LYS A 29 15.62 10.03 -2.80
N ILE A 30 14.50 10.31 -2.14
CA ILE A 30 14.46 10.62 -0.70
C ILE A 30 14.89 9.39 0.11
N TYR A 31 14.34 8.22 -0.22
CA TYR A 31 14.65 6.98 0.49
C TYR A 31 16.11 6.57 0.31
N GLN A 32 16.63 6.67 -0.91
CA GLN A 32 18.06 6.40 -1.17
C GLN A 32 18.97 7.36 -0.39
N ASN A 33 18.64 8.65 -0.34
CA ASN A 33 19.48 9.65 0.32
C ASN A 33 19.43 9.57 1.86
N GLN A 34 18.27 9.30 2.44
CA GLN A 34 18.08 9.37 3.90
C GLN A 34 18.24 8.02 4.59
N ILE A 35 17.76 6.95 3.94
CA ILE A 35 17.67 5.61 4.54
C ILE A 35 18.23 4.54 3.62
N GLY A 36 19.02 4.90 2.59
CA GLY A 36 19.55 3.96 1.61
C GLY A 36 20.37 2.82 2.23
N HIS A 37 21.06 3.10 3.33
CA HIS A 37 21.82 2.11 4.09
C HIS A 37 20.96 1.09 4.87
N LEU A 38 19.66 1.38 5.07
CA LEU A 38 18.69 0.48 5.69
C LEU A 38 17.81 -0.24 4.66
N LEU A 39 17.83 0.20 3.40
CA LEU A 39 17.04 -0.43 2.34
C LEU A 39 17.63 -1.80 2.01
N LYS A 40 16.77 -2.81 2.04
CA LYS A 40 17.12 -4.13 1.54
C LYS A 40 17.39 -4.06 0.04
N THR A 41 18.41 -4.77 -0.45
CA THR A 41 18.73 -4.89 -1.87
C THR A 41 17.58 -5.50 -2.68
N ASP A 42 16.90 -6.49 -2.09
CA ASP A 42 15.81 -7.22 -2.74
C ASP A 42 14.45 -6.88 -2.14
N VAL A 43 13.45 -6.77 -3.00
CA VAL A 43 12.06 -6.57 -2.59
C VAL A 43 11.52 -7.85 -1.95
N ASN A 44 10.99 -7.75 -0.72
CA ASN A 44 10.25 -8.85 -0.10
C ASN A 44 8.80 -8.83 -0.60
N TRP A 45 8.55 -9.51 -1.72
CA TRP A 45 7.23 -9.58 -2.34
C TRP A 45 6.15 -10.18 -1.43
N VAL A 46 6.50 -11.18 -0.61
CA VAL A 46 5.55 -11.80 0.33
C VAL A 46 5.08 -10.77 1.35
N ALA A 47 6.01 -10.03 1.96
CA ALA A 47 5.67 -8.99 2.92
C ALA A 47 4.86 -7.85 2.26
N ALA A 48 5.22 -7.45 1.04
CA ALA A 48 4.51 -6.40 0.30
C ALA A 48 3.05 -6.79 0.02
N ILE A 49 2.80 -8.00 -0.48
CA ILE A 49 1.44 -8.48 -0.78
C ILE A 49 0.61 -8.54 0.50
N ILE A 50 1.15 -9.13 1.58
CA ILE A 50 0.45 -9.21 2.87
C ILE A 50 0.13 -7.80 3.39
N PHE A 51 1.07 -6.87 3.31
CA PHE A 51 0.88 -5.49 3.73
C PHE A 51 -0.29 -4.84 2.99
N TYR A 52 -0.33 -4.87 1.66
CA TYR A 52 -1.42 -4.24 0.90
C TYR A 52 -2.78 -4.88 1.22
N LEU A 53 -2.84 -6.21 1.33
CA LEU A 53 -4.10 -6.89 1.63
C LEU A 53 -4.66 -6.52 3.01
N LEU A 54 -3.79 -6.49 4.03
CA LEU A 54 -4.18 -6.13 5.39
C LEU A 54 -4.49 -4.64 5.53
N PHE A 55 -3.66 -3.78 4.94
CA PHE A 55 -3.82 -2.33 5.02
C PHE A 55 -5.15 -1.89 4.40
N ILE A 56 -5.48 -2.38 3.20
CA ILE A 56 -6.76 -2.07 2.55
C ILE A 56 -7.94 -2.65 3.33
N GLY A 57 -7.79 -3.86 3.89
CA GLY A 57 -8.82 -4.43 4.77
C GLY A 57 -9.11 -3.54 5.97
N GLY A 58 -8.06 -3.09 6.67
CA GLY A 58 -8.16 -2.14 7.76
C GLY A 58 -8.78 -0.81 7.32
N LEU A 59 -8.34 -0.25 6.20
CA LEU A 59 -8.89 1.00 5.66
C LEU A 59 -10.39 0.88 5.39
N VAL A 60 -10.84 -0.22 4.78
CA VAL A 60 -12.27 -0.41 4.51
C VAL A 60 -13.06 -0.56 5.81
N ILE A 61 -12.59 -1.36 6.77
CA ILE A 61 -13.28 -1.61 8.04
C ILE A 61 -13.32 -0.36 8.93
N PHE A 62 -12.19 0.31 9.10
CA PHE A 62 -12.07 1.40 10.07
C PHE A 62 -12.44 2.77 9.50
N VAL A 63 -12.33 2.98 8.19
CA VAL A 63 -12.52 4.31 7.56
C VAL A 63 -13.74 4.36 6.64
N LEU A 64 -13.90 3.38 5.74
CA LEU A 64 -14.94 3.46 4.71
C LEU A 64 -16.28 2.85 5.12
N MET A 65 -16.25 1.87 6.01
CA MET A 65 -17.42 1.24 6.60
C MET A 65 -17.29 1.20 8.14
N PRO A 66 -17.15 2.37 8.79
CA PRO A 66 -17.14 2.43 10.24
C PRO A 66 -18.46 1.91 10.79
N ALA A 67 -18.41 1.25 11.95
CA ALA A 67 -19.57 0.70 12.64
C ALA A 67 -20.54 1.80 13.12
#